data_AF-A0A2E1XBA8-F1
#
_entry.id   AF-A0A2E1XBA8-F1
#
_cell.length_a   1.000
_cell.length_b   1.000
_cell.length_c   1.000
_cell.angle_alpha   90.00
_cell.angle_beta   90.00
_cell.angle_gamma   90.00
#
_symmetry.space_group_name_H-M   'P 1'
#
loop_
_entity.id
_entity.type
_entity.pdbx_description
1 polymer ?
#
loop_
_entity_poly.entity_id
_entity_poly.type
_entity_poly.pdbx_seq_one_letter_code
_entity_poly.pdbx_strand_id
1 'polypeptide(L)'
;MSKTQAERGEGWVSLLFNPPNPVAAIGVILTFVHLVMVLAPDRLGARLWRMFDLAPARVLRSADEGNYIAVAREFLGYMFFHVNLTHLLINLAAILGLGGFICREMQFHARERKSDAPAAFIAFFILCGMAGGLAYVVAAPASYAPMIGASGAAAGLAGASMWVLVTRDSEGGPSGGVFRNGAILALFSAIVISLSFFLDTSNLSRFLFGATSAWQAHIGGYVFGLLSYPLFERFAGRGR
;
A
#
# COMPACT_ATOMS: atom_id res chain seq x y z
N MET A 1 -10.70 14.34 30.75
CA MET A 1 -10.14 13.20 29.98
C MET A 1 -8.76 13.60 29.49
N SER A 2 -7.72 12.83 29.80
CA SER A 2 -6.38 13.08 29.24
C SER A 2 -6.38 12.78 27.74
N LYS A 3 -5.57 13.50 26.94
CA LYS A 3 -5.41 13.27 25.48
C LYS A 3 -5.25 11.79 25.12
N THR A 4 -4.57 11.04 25.97
CA THR A 4 -4.33 9.60 25.84
C THR A 4 -5.57 8.70 25.91
N GLN A 5 -6.71 9.14 26.45
CA GLN A 5 -7.95 8.35 26.40
C GLN A 5 -8.81 8.63 25.17
N ALA A 6 -8.67 9.80 24.54
CA ALA A 6 -9.36 10.11 23.29
C ALA A 6 -8.77 9.30 22.11
N GLU A 7 -7.44 9.11 22.10
CA GLU A 7 -6.73 8.35 21.06
C GLU A 7 -7.00 6.83 21.11
N ARG A 8 -7.44 6.31 22.26
CA ARG A 8 -7.68 4.87 22.50
C ARG A 8 -9.00 4.32 21.94
N GLY A 9 -9.89 5.20 21.44
CA GLY A 9 -11.21 4.83 20.94
C GLY A 9 -11.48 5.16 19.47
N GLU A 10 -10.45 5.55 18.71
CA GLU A 10 -10.60 5.99 17.33
C GLU A 10 -10.80 4.79 16.38
N GLY A 11 -12.07 4.46 16.09
CA GLY A 11 -12.45 3.40 15.16
C GLY A 11 -12.02 3.68 13.72
N TRP A 12 -12.00 2.65 12.86
CA TRP A 12 -11.53 2.72 11.47
C TRP A 12 -12.02 3.91 10.64
N VAL A 13 -13.27 4.34 10.88
CA VAL A 13 -13.87 5.51 10.23
C VAL A 13 -13.10 6.80 10.55
N SER A 14 -12.63 6.97 11.78
CA SER A 14 -11.84 8.16 12.17
C SER A 14 -10.50 8.23 11.44
N LEU A 15 -9.87 7.09 11.14
CA LEU A 15 -8.61 7.04 10.38
C LEU A 15 -8.79 7.53 8.93
N LEU A 16 -9.97 7.32 8.35
CA LEU A 16 -10.29 7.81 7.01
C LEU A 16 -10.35 9.35 6.96
N PHE A 17 -10.77 9.99 8.05
CA PHE A 17 -11.00 11.45 8.10
C PHE A 17 -9.92 12.23 8.87
N ASN A 18 -9.11 11.56 9.67
CA ASN A 18 -7.99 12.15 10.43
C ASN A 18 -6.72 11.26 10.41
N PRO A 19 -6.17 10.98 9.21
CA PRO A 19 -4.96 10.17 9.06
C PRO A 19 -3.71 10.90 9.57
N PRO A 20 -2.67 10.19 10.03
CA PRO A 20 -1.35 10.78 10.28
C PRO A 20 -0.80 11.49 9.03
N ASN A 21 -0.06 12.59 9.23
CA ASN A 21 0.53 13.40 8.15
C ASN A 21 1.17 12.62 6.99
N PRO A 22 2.03 11.60 7.21
CA PRO A 22 2.63 10.85 6.09
C PRO A 22 1.59 10.07 5.27
N VAL A 23 0.55 9.53 5.92
CA VAL A 23 -0.55 8.81 5.25
C VAL A 23 -1.41 9.79 4.45
N ALA A 24 -1.72 10.95 5.04
CA ALA A 24 -2.44 12.03 4.37
C ALA A 24 -1.68 12.52 3.12
N ALA A 25 -0.36 12.70 3.22
CA ALA A 25 0.48 13.13 2.12
C ALA A 25 0.44 12.14 0.94
N ILE A 26 0.51 10.83 1.20
CA ILE A 26 0.32 9.81 0.16
C ILE A 26 -1.06 9.97 -0.49
N GLY A 27 -2.13 10.08 0.29
CA GLY A 27 -3.49 10.26 -0.24
C GLY A 27 -3.63 11.49 -1.14
N VAL A 28 -3.04 12.63 -0.74
CA VAL A 28 -2.99 13.86 -1.55
C VAL A 28 -2.22 13.63 -2.85
N ILE A 29 -1.04 12.99 -2.79
CA ILE A 29 -0.23 12.71 -3.99
C ILE A 29 -1.01 11.82 -4.97
N LEU A 30 -1.64 10.74 -4.49
CA LEU A 30 -2.43 9.85 -5.35
C LEU A 30 -3.60 10.58 -6.02
N THR A 31 -4.29 11.42 -5.26
CA THR A 31 -5.41 12.23 -5.77
C THR A 31 -4.93 13.26 -6.79
N PHE A 32 -3.81 13.93 -6.52
CA PHE A 32 -3.21 14.90 -7.42
C PHE A 32 -2.76 14.25 -8.74
N VAL A 33 -2.06 13.12 -8.69
CA VAL A 33 -1.64 12.39 -9.89
C VAL A 33 -2.85 11.94 -10.71
N HIS A 34 -3.90 11.45 -10.06
CA HIS A 34 -5.13 11.09 -10.76
C HIS A 34 -5.80 12.31 -11.42
N LEU A 35 -5.88 13.45 -10.73
CA LEU A 35 -6.43 14.69 -11.29
C LEU A 35 -5.61 15.16 -12.51
N VAL A 36 -4.27 15.11 -12.42
CA VAL A 36 -3.38 15.41 -13.55
C VAL A 36 -3.69 14.49 -14.73
N MET A 37 -3.89 13.19 -14.50
CA MET A 37 -4.21 12.24 -15.57
C MET A 37 -5.59 12.46 -16.20
N VAL A 38 -6.58 12.90 -15.41
CA VAL A 38 -7.92 13.24 -15.92
C VAL A 38 -7.89 14.53 -16.75
N LEU A 39 -7.06 15.50 -16.38
CA LEU A 39 -6.94 16.79 -17.08
C LEU A 39 -5.92 16.77 -18.23
N ALA A 40 -5.04 15.76 -18.28
CA ALA A 40 -4.00 15.67 -19.28
C ALA A 40 -4.61 15.43 -20.68
N PRO A 41 -4.13 16.13 -21.72
CA PRO A 41 -4.49 15.80 -23.10
C PRO A 41 -4.11 14.35 -23.42
N ASP A 42 -4.90 13.67 -24.26
CA ASP A 42 -4.74 12.24 -24.57
C ASP A 42 -3.30 11.81 -24.90
N ARG A 43 -2.59 12.63 -25.69
CA ARG A 43 -1.18 12.37 -26.05
C ARG A 43 -0.25 12.39 -24.85
N LEU A 44 -0.46 13.32 -23.92
CA LEU A 44 0.31 13.41 -22.69
C LEU A 44 -0.06 12.26 -21.75
N GLY A 45 -1.36 11.97 -21.58
CA GLY A 45 -1.84 10.85 -20.77
C GLY A 45 -1.26 9.51 -21.24
N ALA A 46 -1.31 9.21 -22.54
CA ALA A 46 -0.75 7.99 -23.12
C ALA A 46 0.78 7.89 -23.00
N ARG A 47 1.48 9.03 -22.93
CA ARG A 47 2.92 9.08 -22.67
C ARG A 47 3.22 8.81 -21.19
N LEU A 48 2.48 9.44 -20.28
CA LEU A 48 2.64 9.24 -18.84
C LEU A 48 2.34 7.80 -18.45
N TRP A 49 1.27 7.21 -19.00
CA TRP A 49 0.96 5.79 -18.81
C TRP A 49 2.15 4.88 -19.14
N ARG A 50 2.70 5.00 -20.36
CA ARG A 50 3.84 4.19 -20.80
C ARG A 50 5.14 4.46 -20.04
N MET A 51 5.27 5.61 -19.38
CA MET A 51 6.47 5.97 -18.62
C MET A 51 6.46 5.39 -17.21
N PHE A 52 5.28 5.25 -16.61
CA PHE A 52 5.13 4.93 -15.19
C PHE A 52 4.37 3.62 -14.93
N ASP A 53 3.72 3.02 -15.93
CA ASP A 53 3.23 1.65 -15.78
C ASP A 53 4.39 0.67 -15.62
N LEU A 54 4.14 -0.43 -14.92
CA LEU A 54 5.12 -1.49 -14.73
C LEU A 54 4.78 -2.65 -15.65
N ALA A 55 5.65 -2.92 -16.62
CA ALA A 55 5.51 -4.08 -17.51
C ALA A 55 6.74 -5.00 -17.37
N PRO A 56 6.56 -6.27 -16.95
CA PRO A 56 7.67 -7.18 -16.65
C PRO A 56 8.76 -7.24 -17.71
N ALA A 57 8.38 -7.48 -18.97
CA ALA A 57 9.35 -7.61 -20.07
C ALA A 57 10.12 -6.30 -20.32
N ARG A 58 9.48 -5.14 -20.11
CA ARG A 58 10.12 -3.83 -20.33
C ARG A 58 11.08 -3.47 -19.20
N VAL A 59 10.71 -3.78 -17.96
CA VAL A 59 11.60 -3.66 -16.80
C VAL A 59 12.84 -4.51 -16.98
N LEU A 60 12.68 -5.79 -17.35
CA LEU A 60 13.80 -6.71 -17.54
C LEU A 60 14.72 -6.26 -18.68
N ARG A 61 14.17 -5.87 -19.84
CA ARG A 61 14.99 -5.29 -20.92
C ARG A 61 15.73 -4.03 -20.49
N SER A 62 15.06 -3.14 -19.75
CA SER A 62 15.72 -1.92 -19.23
C SER A 62 16.86 -2.26 -18.28
N ALA A 63 16.73 -3.33 -17.49
CA ALA A 63 17.81 -3.81 -16.62
C ALA A 63 18.98 -4.40 -17.43
N ASP A 64 18.70 -5.20 -18.46
CA ASP A 64 19.71 -5.79 -19.36
C ASP A 64 20.50 -4.71 -20.13
N GLU A 65 19.83 -3.62 -20.50
CA GLU A 65 20.43 -2.44 -21.14
C GLU A 65 21.17 -1.53 -20.15
N GLY A 66 21.17 -1.83 -18.84
CA GLY A 66 21.78 -1.00 -17.80
C GLY A 66 21.01 0.29 -17.49
N ASN A 67 19.77 0.43 -17.97
CA ASN A 67 18.92 1.58 -17.73
C ASN A 67 18.16 1.48 -16.40
N TYR A 68 18.89 1.55 -15.29
CA TYR A 68 18.31 1.45 -13.95
C TYR A 68 17.39 2.63 -13.59
N ILE A 69 17.52 3.76 -14.26
CA ILE A 69 16.60 4.89 -14.10
C ILE A 69 15.19 4.50 -14.60
N ALA A 70 15.11 3.83 -15.75
CA ALA A 70 13.83 3.32 -16.25
C ALA A 70 13.23 2.26 -15.31
N VAL A 71 14.06 1.34 -14.81
CA VAL A 71 13.66 0.33 -13.80
C VAL A 71 13.07 1.01 -12.56
N ALA A 72 13.81 1.94 -11.96
CA ALA A 72 13.36 2.66 -10.77
C ALA A 72 12.07 3.46 -11.03
N ARG A 73 11.98 4.11 -12.19
CA ARG A 73 10.79 4.87 -12.59
C ARG A 73 9.55 3.99 -12.68
N GLU A 74 9.64 2.78 -13.25
CA GLU A 74 8.50 1.87 -13.36
C GLU A 74 8.12 1.29 -11.98
N PHE A 75 9.10 0.84 -11.20
CA PHE A 75 8.86 0.29 -9.85
C PHE A 75 8.27 1.28 -8.86
N LEU A 76 8.64 2.57 -8.96
CA LEU A 76 8.09 3.62 -8.11
C LEU A 76 6.81 4.19 -8.72
N GLY A 77 6.82 4.44 -10.02
CA GLY A 77 5.79 5.16 -10.74
C GLY A 77 4.43 4.48 -10.66
N TYR A 78 4.38 3.18 -10.92
CA TYR A 78 3.11 2.48 -11.13
C TYR A 78 2.19 2.59 -9.92
N MET A 79 2.76 2.71 -8.72
CA MET A 79 2.05 2.84 -7.45
C MET A 79 1.18 4.09 -7.38
N PHE A 80 1.54 5.16 -8.10
CA PHE A 80 0.87 6.46 -7.99
C PHE A 80 -0.25 6.68 -9.01
N PHE A 81 -0.37 5.81 -10.02
CA PHE A 81 -1.35 5.96 -11.10
C PHE A 81 -2.53 5.01 -10.94
N HIS A 82 -3.73 5.46 -11.32
CA HIS A 82 -4.98 4.70 -11.19
C HIS A 82 -5.83 4.81 -12.47
N VAL A 83 -6.36 3.68 -12.97
CA VAL A 83 -7.12 3.62 -14.24
C VAL A 83 -8.35 4.52 -14.21
N ASN A 84 -9.05 4.55 -13.08
CA ASN A 84 -10.30 5.28 -12.92
C ASN A 84 -10.50 5.70 -11.45
N LEU A 85 -11.55 6.51 -11.23
CA LEU A 85 -11.89 7.04 -9.91
C LEU A 85 -12.18 5.93 -8.90
N THR A 86 -12.93 4.89 -9.29
CA THR A 86 -13.25 3.75 -8.42
C THR A 86 -11.99 3.06 -7.91
N HIS A 87 -11.02 2.82 -8.79
CA HIS A 87 -9.75 2.22 -8.43
C HIS A 87 -8.98 3.10 -7.43
N LEU A 88 -8.95 4.42 -7.66
CA LEU A 88 -8.35 5.36 -6.71
C LEU A 88 -9.05 5.32 -5.35
N LEU A 89 -10.38 5.41 -5.31
CA LEU A 89 -11.14 5.48 -4.06
C LEU A 89 -10.96 4.23 -3.19
N ILE A 90 -10.92 3.04 -3.80
CA ILE A 90 -10.67 1.79 -3.07
C ILE A 90 -9.25 1.79 -2.47
N ASN A 91 -8.24 2.22 -3.23
CA ASN A 91 -6.87 2.32 -2.72
C ASN A 91 -6.76 3.38 -1.62
N LEU A 92 -7.39 4.55 -1.78
CA LEU A 92 -7.41 5.59 -0.75
C LEU A 92 -8.05 5.07 0.54
N ALA A 93 -9.20 4.41 0.46
CA ALA A 93 -9.85 3.84 1.64
C ALA A 93 -8.94 2.83 2.36
N ALA A 94 -8.30 1.94 1.62
CA ALA A 94 -7.36 0.96 2.18
C ALA A 94 -6.13 1.63 2.81
N ILE A 95 -5.51 2.58 2.12
CA ILE A 95 -4.29 3.27 2.58
C ILE A 95 -4.57 4.18 3.77
N LEU A 96 -5.67 4.93 3.76
CA LEU A 96 -6.05 5.80 4.87
C LEU A 96 -6.39 4.99 6.13
N GLY A 97 -7.15 3.89 5.98
CA GLY A 97 -7.52 3.00 7.09
C GLY A 97 -6.33 2.20 7.62
N LEU A 98 -5.75 1.32 6.78
CA LEU A 98 -4.64 0.44 7.19
C LEU A 98 -3.35 1.22 7.44
N GLY A 99 -3.02 2.18 6.58
CA GLY A 99 -1.83 3.01 6.73
C GLY A 99 -1.91 3.92 7.94
N GLY A 100 -3.10 4.48 8.21
CA GLY A 100 -3.36 5.24 9.44
C GLY A 100 -3.11 4.40 10.69
N PHE A 101 -3.63 3.17 10.72
CA PHE A 101 -3.40 2.22 11.80
C PHE A 101 -1.91 1.91 11.99
N ILE A 102 -1.23 1.49 10.92
CA ILE A 102 0.19 1.11 10.96
C ILE A 102 1.11 2.27 11.33
N CYS A 103 0.87 3.47 10.79
CA CYS A 103 1.67 4.64 11.11
C CYS A 103 1.50 5.05 12.59
N ARG A 104 0.27 5.00 13.13
CA ARG A 104 0.02 5.26 14.54
C ARG A 104 0.66 4.22 15.46
N GLU A 105 0.66 2.95 15.05
CA GLU A 105 1.34 1.89 15.79
C GLU A 105 2.85 2.16 15.86
N MET A 106 3.48 2.51 14.73
CA MET A 106 4.89 2.92 14.70
C MET A 106 5.15 4.16 15.58
N GLN A 107 4.27 5.15 15.55
CA GLN A 107 4.38 6.36 16.38
C GLN A 107 4.21 6.07 17.87
N PHE A 108 3.30 5.17 18.23
CA PHE A 108 3.03 4.78 19.61
C PHE A 108 4.23 4.07 20.24
N HIS A 109 4.86 3.15 19.50
CA HIS A 109 6.04 2.41 19.97
C HIS A 109 7.35 3.20 19.89
N ALA A 110 7.37 4.31 19.15
CA ALA A 110 8.50 5.23 19.15
C ALA A 110 8.58 5.97 20.51
N ARG A 111 9.45 5.49 21.40
CA ARG A 111 9.55 5.98 22.79
C ARG A 111 10.33 7.30 22.95
N GLU A 112 10.91 7.82 21.88
CA GLU A 112 11.86 8.93 21.91
C GLU A 112 11.29 10.25 21.36
N ARG A 113 11.78 11.39 21.87
CA ARG A 113 11.39 12.75 21.43
C ARG A 113 11.72 13.05 19.95
N LYS A 114 12.54 12.23 19.30
CA LYS A 114 12.82 12.25 17.85
C LYS A 114 12.42 10.90 17.27
N SER A 115 11.15 10.74 16.88
CA SER A 115 10.72 9.55 16.16
C SER A 115 10.91 9.76 14.65
N ASP A 116 11.56 8.79 14.00
CA ASP A 116 11.64 8.72 12.55
C ASP A 116 10.44 7.95 11.95
N ALA A 117 9.39 7.74 12.76
CA ALA A 117 8.18 7.01 12.39
C ALA A 117 7.54 7.48 11.06
N PRO A 118 7.44 8.79 10.75
CA PRO A 118 6.93 9.22 9.45
C PRO A 118 7.79 8.75 8.27
N ALA A 119 9.12 8.85 8.40
CA ALA A 119 10.05 8.43 7.34
C ALA A 119 10.08 6.91 7.19
N ALA A 120 10.10 6.18 8.32
CA ALA A 120 10.02 4.72 8.34
C ALA A 120 8.72 4.21 7.69
N PHE A 121 7.58 4.85 7.97
CA PHE A 121 6.31 4.51 7.35
C PHE A 121 6.31 4.74 5.84
N ILE A 122 6.82 5.89 5.36
CA ILE A 122 6.90 6.18 3.92
C ILE A 122 7.80 5.15 3.21
N ALA A 123 8.98 4.86 3.78
CA ALA A 123 9.87 3.85 3.24
C ALA A 123 9.22 2.46 3.21
N PHE A 124 8.54 2.08 4.29
CA PHE A 124 7.81 0.83 4.40
C PHE A 124 6.71 0.72 3.32
N PHE A 125 5.92 1.77 3.13
CA PHE A 125 4.87 1.82 2.11
C PHE A 125 5.43 1.64 0.69
N ILE A 126 6.49 2.39 0.36
CA ILE A 126 7.16 2.30 -0.95
C ILE A 126 7.69 0.88 -1.17
N LEU A 127 8.37 0.30 -0.18
CA LEU A 127 8.97 -1.03 -0.31
C LEU A 127 7.92 -2.14 -0.37
N CYS A 128 6.77 -2.01 0.31
CA CYS A 128 5.63 -2.91 0.11
C CYS A 128 5.16 -2.91 -1.35
N GLY A 129 5.03 -1.72 -1.95
CA GLY A 129 4.69 -1.60 -3.37
C GLY A 129 5.77 -2.23 -4.26
N MET A 130 7.04 -1.86 -4.09
CA MET A 130 8.13 -2.43 -4.88
C MET A 130 8.21 -3.95 -4.78
N ALA A 131 7.98 -4.53 -3.60
CA ALA A 131 7.90 -5.98 -3.42
C ALA A 131 6.72 -6.61 -4.20
N GLY A 132 5.57 -5.93 -4.23
CA GLY A 132 4.45 -6.32 -5.09
C GLY A 132 4.79 -6.26 -6.58
N GLY A 133 5.39 -5.14 -7.02
CA GLY A 133 5.90 -5.02 -8.39
C GLY A 133 6.88 -6.14 -8.76
N LEU A 134 7.78 -6.48 -7.84
CA LEU A 134 8.77 -7.54 -8.05
C LEU A 134 8.11 -8.91 -8.19
N ALA A 135 7.14 -9.21 -7.33
CA ALA A 135 6.37 -10.45 -7.43
C ALA A 135 5.62 -10.56 -8.77
N TYR A 136 5.07 -9.44 -9.28
CA TYR A 136 4.46 -9.40 -10.60
C TYR A 136 5.46 -9.66 -11.74
N VAL A 137 6.65 -9.02 -11.69
CA VAL A 137 7.71 -9.25 -12.68
C VAL A 137 8.20 -10.70 -12.68
N VAL A 138 8.45 -11.27 -11.49
CA VAL A 138 8.93 -12.65 -11.35
C VAL A 138 7.88 -13.66 -11.83
N ALA A 139 6.60 -13.40 -11.59
CA ALA A 139 5.53 -14.31 -11.98
C ALA A 139 5.24 -14.32 -13.50
N ALA A 140 5.55 -13.23 -14.21
CA ALA A 140 5.24 -13.11 -15.63
C ALA A 140 6.33 -12.37 -16.43
N PRO A 141 7.59 -12.84 -16.44
CA PRO A 141 8.75 -12.09 -16.95
C PRO A 141 8.64 -11.72 -18.44
N ALA A 142 7.98 -12.56 -19.26
CA ALA A 142 7.78 -12.29 -20.68
C ALA A 142 6.58 -11.38 -21.00
N SER A 143 5.80 -11.00 -19.98
CA SER A 143 4.56 -10.23 -20.18
C SER A 143 4.84 -8.75 -20.44
N TYR A 144 4.10 -8.19 -21.40
CA TYR A 144 4.00 -6.75 -21.65
C TYR A 144 2.71 -6.16 -21.08
N ALA A 145 1.91 -6.94 -20.35
CA ALA A 145 0.72 -6.44 -19.70
C ALA A 145 1.13 -5.40 -18.63
N PRO A 146 0.68 -4.14 -18.77
CA PRO A 146 1.03 -3.10 -17.81
C PRO A 146 0.24 -3.28 -16.52
N MET A 147 0.94 -3.12 -15.39
CA MET A 147 0.35 -3.06 -14.06
C MET A 147 0.46 -1.65 -13.50
N ILE A 148 -0.61 -1.19 -12.86
CA ILE A 148 -0.68 0.12 -12.20
C ILE A 148 -1.50 0.03 -10.90
N GLY A 149 -1.30 0.98 -9.99
CA GLY A 149 -2.09 1.16 -8.77
C GLY A 149 -1.31 0.86 -7.50
N ALA A 150 -1.73 1.52 -6.41
CA ALA A 150 -1.10 1.40 -5.09
C ALA A 150 -1.45 0.11 -4.34
N SER A 151 -2.19 -0.81 -4.96
CA SER A 151 -2.85 -1.92 -4.26
C SER A 151 -1.87 -2.96 -3.71
N GLY A 152 -0.71 -3.14 -4.34
CA GLY A 152 0.39 -3.95 -3.76
C GLY A 152 0.92 -3.36 -2.44
N ALA A 153 1.07 -2.04 -2.36
CA ALA A 153 1.48 -1.37 -1.12
C ALA A 153 0.37 -1.44 -0.06
N ALA A 154 -0.88 -1.26 -0.45
CA ALA A 154 -2.03 -1.43 0.44
C ALA A 154 -2.11 -2.87 1.00
N ALA A 155 -1.83 -3.89 0.18
CA ALA A 155 -1.75 -5.27 0.63
C ALA A 155 -0.62 -5.47 1.64
N GLY A 156 0.53 -4.81 1.48
CA GLY A 156 1.60 -4.81 2.48
C GLY A 156 1.20 -4.17 3.81
N LEU A 157 0.43 -3.08 3.80
CA LEU A 157 -0.15 -2.51 5.02
C LEU A 157 -1.11 -3.50 5.72
N ALA A 158 -1.87 -4.29 4.96
CA ALA A 158 -2.69 -5.37 5.52
C ALA A 158 -1.83 -6.49 6.15
N GLY A 159 -0.72 -6.87 5.50
CA GLY A 159 0.25 -7.83 6.03
C GLY A 159 0.86 -7.36 7.35
N ALA A 160 1.30 -6.10 7.42
CA ALA A 160 1.77 -5.49 8.67
C ALA A 160 0.70 -5.48 9.76
N SER A 161 -0.56 -5.19 9.38
CA SER A 161 -1.67 -5.13 10.34
C SER A 161 -1.90 -6.50 10.96
N MET A 162 -1.79 -7.57 10.17
CA MET A 162 -1.84 -8.94 10.65
C MET A 162 -0.69 -9.23 11.64
N TRP A 163 0.54 -8.79 11.34
CA TRP A 163 1.67 -8.96 12.26
C TRP A 163 1.41 -8.30 13.61
N VAL A 164 0.99 -7.03 13.60
CA VAL A 164 0.72 -6.25 14.83
C VAL A 164 -0.34 -6.96 15.66
N LEU A 165 -1.43 -7.38 15.04
CA LEU A 165 -2.55 -7.95 15.78
C LEU A 165 -2.26 -9.34 16.33
N VAL A 166 -1.45 -10.16 15.66
CA VAL A 166 -1.04 -11.46 16.20
C VAL A 166 -0.03 -11.31 17.34
N THR A 167 0.83 -10.29 17.30
CA THR A 167 1.99 -10.20 18.21
C THR A 167 1.84 -9.16 19.33
N ARG A 168 0.90 -8.22 19.23
CA ARG A 168 0.81 -7.03 20.10
C ARG A 168 -0.59 -6.77 20.68
N ASP A 169 -1.52 -7.71 20.58
CA ASP A 169 -2.91 -7.57 21.08
C ASP A 169 -2.97 -7.21 22.59
N SER A 170 -1.92 -7.55 23.35
CA SER A 170 -1.82 -7.30 24.80
C SER A 170 -1.04 -6.04 25.21
N GLU A 171 -0.40 -5.32 24.28
CA GLU A 171 0.53 -4.22 24.61
C GLU A 171 -0.14 -2.84 24.79
N GLY A 172 -1.47 -2.74 24.63
CA GLY A 172 -2.22 -1.52 24.91
C GLY A 172 -2.01 -0.36 23.92
N GLY A 173 -1.46 -0.64 22.74
CA GLY A 173 -1.38 0.30 21.61
C GLY A 173 -2.75 0.56 20.95
N PRO A 174 -2.79 1.37 19.88
CA PRO A 174 -3.98 1.59 19.04
C PRO A 174 -4.74 0.31 18.64
N SER A 175 -4.05 -0.84 18.62
CA SER A 175 -4.59 -2.19 18.43
C SER A 175 -5.63 -2.63 19.48
N GLY A 176 -5.54 -2.16 20.73
CA GLY A 176 -6.31 -2.68 21.86
C GLY A 176 -7.82 -2.40 21.86
N GLY A 177 -8.30 -1.50 20.98
CA GLY A 177 -9.72 -1.12 20.92
C GLY A 177 -10.41 -1.41 19.58
N VAL A 178 -9.69 -1.29 18.46
CA VAL A 178 -10.31 -1.27 17.11
C VAL A 178 -10.46 -2.67 16.51
N PHE A 179 -9.66 -3.65 16.96
CA PHE A 179 -9.52 -4.96 16.30
C PHE A 179 -9.51 -6.15 17.26
N ARG A 180 -10.32 -6.09 18.33
CA ARG A 180 -10.41 -7.12 19.39
C ARG A 180 -10.82 -8.53 18.91
N ASN A 181 -11.14 -8.71 17.63
CA ASN A 181 -11.47 -9.99 17.03
C ASN A 181 -10.50 -10.29 15.88
N GLY A 182 -9.40 -10.99 16.16
CA GLY A 182 -8.48 -11.50 15.15
C GLY A 182 -9.16 -12.32 14.04
N ALA A 183 -10.34 -12.89 14.30
CA ALA A 183 -11.17 -13.58 13.31
C ALA A 183 -11.76 -12.63 12.24
N ILE A 184 -12.21 -11.42 12.61
CA ILE A 184 -12.76 -10.43 11.66
C ILE A 184 -11.65 -9.92 10.74
N LEU A 185 -10.41 -9.86 11.23
CA LEU A 185 -9.28 -9.37 10.45
C LEU A 185 -8.59 -10.46 9.63
N ALA A 186 -8.48 -11.69 10.13
CA ALA A 186 -8.15 -12.84 9.28
C ALA A 186 -9.16 -12.95 8.14
N LEU A 187 -10.45 -12.69 8.43
CA LEU A 187 -11.49 -12.57 7.41
C LEU A 187 -11.28 -11.34 6.52
N PHE A 188 -10.89 -10.17 7.03
CA PHE A 188 -10.62 -8.98 6.22
C PHE A 188 -9.40 -9.15 5.30
N SER A 189 -8.28 -9.65 5.82
CA SER A 189 -7.07 -9.99 5.03
C SER A 189 -7.35 -11.11 4.04
N ALA A 190 -8.10 -12.14 4.44
CA ALA A 190 -8.56 -13.19 3.53
C ALA A 190 -9.52 -12.63 2.49
N ILE A 191 -10.42 -11.70 2.83
CA ILE A 191 -11.30 -11.02 1.88
C ILE A 191 -10.47 -10.14 0.95
N VAL A 192 -9.49 -9.37 1.42
CA VAL A 192 -8.65 -8.52 0.57
C VAL A 192 -7.84 -9.36 -0.41
N ILE A 193 -7.22 -10.45 0.04
CA ILE A 193 -6.44 -11.36 -0.82
C ILE A 193 -7.37 -12.17 -1.75
N SER A 194 -8.47 -12.72 -1.22
CA SER A 194 -9.41 -13.55 -2.01
C SER A 194 -10.25 -12.73 -2.97
N LEU A 195 -10.64 -11.51 -2.61
CA LEU A 195 -11.30 -10.56 -3.49
C LEU A 195 -10.34 -10.09 -4.57
N SER A 196 -9.06 -9.88 -4.25
CA SER A 196 -8.05 -9.54 -5.27
C SER A 196 -7.84 -10.66 -6.29
N PHE A 197 -7.90 -11.92 -5.86
CA PHE A 197 -7.82 -13.13 -6.70
C PHE A 197 -9.12 -13.41 -7.48
N PHE A 198 -10.28 -13.22 -6.84
CA PHE A 198 -11.60 -13.40 -7.45
C PHE A 198 -11.93 -12.28 -8.44
N LEU A 199 -11.53 -11.05 -8.16
CA LEU A 199 -11.65 -9.95 -9.10
C LEU A 199 -10.83 -10.26 -10.36
N ASP A 200 -9.60 -10.74 -10.24
CA ASP A 200 -8.76 -11.05 -11.40
C ASP A 200 -9.40 -12.03 -12.39
N THR A 201 -10.07 -13.05 -11.88
CA THR A 201 -10.69 -14.11 -12.69
C THR A 201 -12.13 -13.81 -13.11
N SER A 202 -12.71 -12.70 -12.66
CA SER A 202 -14.11 -12.36 -12.92
C SER A 202 -14.29 -11.22 -13.93
N ASN A 203 -15.40 -11.26 -14.66
CA ASN A 203 -15.82 -10.14 -15.52
C ASN A 203 -16.05 -8.85 -14.71
N LEU A 204 -16.20 -8.94 -13.40
CA LEU A 204 -16.37 -7.81 -12.50
C LEU A 204 -15.12 -6.93 -12.44
N SER A 205 -13.90 -7.49 -12.44
CA SER A 205 -12.68 -6.65 -12.48
C SER A 205 -12.54 -5.90 -13.79
N ARG A 206 -12.82 -6.57 -14.92
CA ARG A 206 -12.83 -5.91 -16.23
C ARG A 206 -13.86 -4.78 -16.27
N PHE A 207 -15.04 -4.97 -15.70
CA PHE A 207 -16.08 -3.96 -15.62
C PHE A 207 -15.70 -2.78 -14.70
N LEU A 208 -15.21 -3.05 -13.48
CA LEU A 208 -14.90 -2.01 -12.48
C LEU A 208 -13.58 -1.28 -12.75
N PHE A 209 -12.58 -1.97 -13.29
CA PHE A 209 -11.20 -1.48 -13.38
C PHE A 209 -10.63 -1.44 -14.80
N GLY A 210 -11.37 -1.95 -15.81
CA GLY A 210 -10.92 -1.96 -17.20
C GLY A 210 -9.81 -2.95 -17.52
N ALA A 211 -9.35 -3.74 -16.53
CA ALA A 211 -8.25 -4.69 -16.66
C ALA A 211 -8.38 -5.87 -15.67
N THR A 212 -7.54 -6.88 -15.90
CA THR A 212 -7.32 -8.01 -14.97
C THR A 212 -6.49 -7.52 -13.77
N SER A 213 -6.76 -8.08 -12.59
CA SER A 213 -6.14 -7.69 -11.31
C SER A 213 -4.78 -8.37 -11.12
N ALA A 214 -3.74 -7.59 -10.80
CA ALA A 214 -2.39 -8.13 -10.59
C ALA A 214 -2.23 -8.80 -9.22
N TRP A 215 -2.92 -9.92 -8.98
CA TRP A 215 -2.94 -10.64 -7.70
C TRP A 215 -1.55 -11.00 -7.17
N GLN A 216 -0.57 -11.23 -8.05
CA GLN A 216 0.82 -11.50 -7.67
C GLN A 216 1.42 -10.32 -6.89
N ALA A 217 1.07 -9.09 -7.30
CA ALA A 217 1.51 -7.90 -6.59
C ALA A 217 0.88 -7.76 -5.20
N HIS A 218 -0.37 -8.21 -5.03
CA HIS A 218 -1.01 -8.25 -3.71
C HIS A 218 -0.32 -9.24 -2.78
N ILE A 219 0.00 -10.45 -3.27
CA ILE A 219 0.74 -11.45 -2.48
C ILE A 219 2.13 -10.93 -2.12
N GLY A 220 2.88 -10.42 -3.10
CA GLY A 220 4.24 -9.91 -2.87
C GLY A 220 4.27 -8.79 -1.83
N GLY A 221 3.37 -7.82 -1.96
CA GLY A 221 3.23 -6.73 -0.99
C GLY A 221 2.83 -7.24 0.39
N TYR A 222 1.80 -8.09 0.48
CA TYR A 222 1.33 -8.64 1.75
C TYR A 222 2.41 -9.41 2.51
N VAL A 223 3.10 -10.33 1.83
CA VAL A 223 4.17 -11.15 2.43
C VAL A 223 5.31 -10.26 2.89
N PHE A 224 5.74 -9.30 2.07
CA PHE A 224 6.78 -8.34 2.47
C PHE A 224 6.37 -7.55 3.71
N GLY A 225 5.14 -7.01 3.73
CA GLY A 225 4.63 -6.23 4.85
C GLY A 225 4.55 -7.04 6.14
N LEU A 226 4.03 -8.26 6.07
CA LEU A 226 3.92 -9.19 7.20
C LEU A 226 5.29 -9.51 7.83
N LEU A 227 6.31 -9.77 6.99
CA LEU A 227 7.61 -10.22 7.46
C LEU A 227 8.54 -9.07 7.87
N SER A 228 8.44 -7.91 7.22
CA SER A 228 9.38 -6.80 7.41
C SER A 228 8.91 -5.73 8.39
N TYR A 229 7.61 -5.63 8.70
CA TYR A 229 7.08 -4.61 9.61
C TYR A 229 7.87 -4.44 10.94
N PRO A 230 8.22 -5.50 11.70
CA PRO A 230 9.00 -5.34 12.93
C PRO A 230 10.37 -4.65 12.75
N LEU A 231 10.97 -4.73 11.56
CA LEU A 231 12.20 -4.01 11.25
C LEU A 231 11.94 -2.50 11.12
N PHE A 232 10.86 -2.11 10.43
CA PHE A 232 10.51 -0.70 10.24
C PHE A 232 10.01 -0.05 11.53
N GLU A 233 9.37 -0.81 12.40
CA GLU A 233 9.03 -0.35 13.75
C GLU A 233 10.28 -0.02 14.59
N ARG A 234 11.37 -0.80 14.43
CA ARG A 234 12.67 -0.46 15.04
C ARG A 234 13.25 0.82 14.45
N PHE A 235 13.21 0.98 13.12
CA PHE A 235 13.64 2.21 12.46
C PHE A 235 12.82 3.43 12.84
N ALA A 236 11.56 3.25 13.24
CA ALA A 236 10.71 4.33 13.75
C ALA A 236 11.15 4.87 15.11
N GLY A 237 12.11 4.22 15.79
CA GLY A 237 12.64 4.63 17.10
C GLY A 237 12.17 3.76 18.27
N ARG A 238 11.83 2.49 18.03
CA ARG A 238 11.53 1.55 19.11
C ARG A 238 12.82 1.22 19.87
N GLY A 239 12.92 1.68 21.11
CA GLY A 239 13.99 1.28 22.03
C GLY A 239 13.99 -0.23 22.26
N ARG A 240 15.20 -0.79 22.46
CA ARG A 240 15.41 -2.22 22.76
C ARG A 240 14.61 -2.70 23.96
#